data_AF-A0A1H4BC69-F1
#
_entry.id   AF-A0A1H4BC69-F1
#
_cell.length_a   1.000
_cell.length_b   1.000
_cell.length_c   1.000
_cell.angle_alpha   90.00
_cell.angle_beta   90.00
_cell.angle_gamma   90.00
#
_symmetry.space_group_name_H-M   'P 1'
#
loop_
_entity.id
_entity.type
_entity.pdbx_description
1 polymer ?
#
loop_
_entity_poly.entity_id
_entity_poly.type
_entity_poly.pdbx_seq_one_letter_code
_entity_poly.pdbx_strand_id
1 'polypeptide(L)'
;MAAKKKSATFEEALEELEQLVERLEAGDLPLEEALADFERGVKLTRECQQKLASAEQKVKVLMEESGTIRELPFDADEGNPEEDA
;
A
#
# COMPACT_ATOMS: atom_id res chain seq x y z
N MET A 1 27.74 15.09 -10.78
CA MET A 1 26.91 13.85 -10.79
C MET A 1 25.71 14.08 -9.89
N ALA A 2 24.53 14.30 -10.46
CA ALA A 2 23.31 14.47 -9.67
C ALA A 2 22.86 13.11 -9.14
N ALA A 3 22.84 12.95 -7.82
CA ALA A 3 22.31 11.74 -7.18
C ALA A 3 20.81 11.68 -7.45
N LYS A 4 20.40 10.86 -8.43
CA LYS A 4 19.00 10.54 -8.68
C LYS A 4 18.50 9.83 -7.42
N LYS A 5 17.65 10.52 -6.64
CA LYS A 5 16.95 9.96 -5.48
C LYS A 5 16.34 8.63 -5.94
N LYS A 6 16.89 7.50 -5.48
CA LYS A 6 16.23 6.21 -5.66
C LYS A 6 14.93 6.33 -4.87
N SER A 7 13.80 6.35 -5.58
CA SER A 7 12.52 6.08 -4.94
C SER A 7 12.65 4.73 -4.26
N ALA A 8 12.32 4.66 -2.97
CA ALA A 8 12.20 3.38 -2.26
C ALA A 8 11.34 2.42 -3.07
N THR A 9 11.56 1.12 -2.97
CA THR A 9 10.71 0.03 -3.49
C THR A 9 9.37 -0.01 -2.76
N PHE A 10 8.44 -0.88 -3.15
CA PHE A 10 7.15 -0.94 -2.46
C PHE A 10 7.35 -1.51 -1.05
N GLU A 11 8.14 -2.55 -0.98
CA GLU A 11 8.52 -3.29 0.22
C GLU A 11 9.24 -2.39 1.22
N GLU A 12 10.22 -1.60 0.77
CA GLU A 12 10.92 -0.64 1.64
C GLU A 12 9.98 0.46 2.19
N ALA A 13 9.03 0.94 1.39
CA ALA A 13 8.08 1.96 1.83
C ALA A 13 7.04 1.40 2.81
N LEU A 14 6.65 0.13 2.63
CA LEU A 14 5.75 -0.58 3.54
C LEU A 14 6.44 -0.86 4.88
N GLU A 15 7.68 -1.35 4.87
CA GLU A 15 8.46 -1.60 6.08
C GLU A 15 8.67 -0.32 6.90
N GLU A 16 8.99 0.81 6.23
CA GLU A 16 9.10 2.10 6.92
C GLU A 16 7.77 2.55 7.54
N LEU A 17 6.65 2.29 6.85
CA LEU A 17 5.32 2.63 7.35
C LEU A 17 4.96 1.79 8.60
N GLU A 18 5.24 0.48 8.57
CA GLU A 18 5.04 -0.43 9.71
C GLU A 18 5.83 0.05 10.94
N GLN A 19 7.10 0.41 10.76
CA GLN A 19 7.94 0.94 11.84
C GLN A 19 7.40 2.25 12.43
N LEU A 20 6.86 3.14 11.58
CA LEU A 20 6.25 4.38 12.06
C LEU A 20 4.97 4.12 12.85
N VAL A 21 4.15 3.17 12.41
CA VAL A 21 2.93 2.76 13.14
C VAL A 21 3.31 2.19 14.51
N GLU A 22 4.26 1.26 14.57
CA GLU A 22 4.73 0.68 15.84
C GLU A 22 5.21 1.76 16.83
N ARG A 23 5.96 2.74 16.33
CA ARG A 23 6.44 3.88 17.13
C ARG A 23 5.29 4.77 17.63
N LEU A 24 4.33 5.08 16.77
CA LEU A 24 3.16 5.89 17.14
C LEU A 24 2.28 5.17 18.18
N GLU A 25 2.14 3.85 18.06
CA GLU A 25 1.38 3.01 18.99
C GLU A 25 2.07 2.83 20.35
N ALA A 26 3.40 2.92 20.41
CA ALA A 26 4.15 2.87 21.66
C ALA A 26 3.81 4.04 22.60
N GLY A 27 3.44 5.20 22.04
CA GLY A 27 2.87 6.33 22.79
C GLY A 27 3.85 7.11 23.68
N ASP A 28 5.15 6.88 23.53
CA ASP A 28 6.24 7.53 24.28
C ASP A 28 6.90 8.70 23.53
N LEU A 29 6.38 9.04 22.35
CA LEU A 29 6.87 10.13 21.50
C LEU A 29 6.38 11.51 21.98
N PRO A 30 7.25 12.54 21.97
CA PRO A 30 6.83 13.94 22.04
C PRO A 30 5.84 14.28 20.91
N LEU A 31 4.92 15.20 21.16
CA LEU A 31 3.88 15.60 20.20
C LEU A 31 4.46 16.01 18.83
N GLU A 32 5.54 16.75 18.83
CA GLU A 32 6.20 17.23 17.60
C GLU A 32 6.76 16.07 16.76
N GLU A 33 7.31 15.05 17.41
CA GLU A 33 7.82 13.84 16.75
C GLU A 33 6.67 12.98 16.25
N ALA A 34 5.60 12.81 17.03
CA ALA A 34 4.41 12.09 16.62
C ALA A 34 3.74 12.73 15.39
N LEU A 35 3.70 14.06 15.31
CA LEU A 35 3.19 14.77 14.13
C LEU A 35 4.08 14.55 12.90
N ALA A 36 5.41 14.59 13.07
CA ALA A 36 6.35 14.33 11.98
C ALA A 36 6.23 12.89 11.44
N ASP A 37 6.10 11.91 12.34
CA ASP A 37 5.89 10.50 11.99
C ASP A 37 4.56 10.30 11.27
N PHE A 38 3.49 10.95 11.74
CA PHE A 38 2.19 10.92 11.09
C PHE A 38 2.25 11.47 9.66
N GLU A 39 2.86 12.66 9.46
CA GLU A 39 3.05 13.23 8.13
C GLU A 39 3.85 12.31 7.22
N ARG A 40 4.92 11.69 7.74
CA ARG A 40 5.72 10.73 7.00
C ARG A 40 4.90 9.49 6.62
N GLY A 41 4.12 8.95 7.55
CA GLY A 41 3.23 7.81 7.32
C GLY A 41 2.20 8.10 6.23
N VAL A 42 1.54 9.27 6.27
CA VAL A 42 0.59 9.68 5.21
C VAL A 42 1.26 9.73 3.84
N LYS A 43 2.51 10.20 3.78
CA LYS A 43 3.26 10.24 2.52
C LYS A 43 3.62 8.83 2.02
N LEU A 44 4.09 7.94 2.89
CA LEU A 44 4.40 6.56 2.55
C LEU A 44 3.16 5.81 2.05
N THR A 45 2.02 5.96 2.72
CA THR A 45 0.74 5.37 2.28
C THR A 45 0.38 5.78 0.86
N ARG A 46 0.53 7.07 0.52
CA ARG A 46 0.29 7.57 -0.84
C ARG A 46 1.28 6.99 -1.85
N GLU A 47 2.55 6.87 -1.49
CA GLU A 47 3.58 6.26 -2.34
C GLU A 47 3.26 4.78 -2.62
N CYS A 48 2.87 4.01 -1.59
CA CYS A 48 2.44 2.62 -1.72
C CYS A 48 1.22 2.46 -2.64
N GLN A 49 0.19 3.28 -2.44
CA GLN A 49 -1.01 3.28 -3.30
C GLN A 49 -0.68 3.57 -4.77
N GLN A 50 0.20 4.54 -5.03
CA GLN A 50 0.61 4.86 -6.41
C GLN A 50 1.35 3.70 -7.07
N LYS A 51 2.21 3.00 -6.32
CA LYS A 51 2.93 1.83 -6.83
C LYS A 51 1.99 0.68 -7.16
N LEU A 52 1.03 0.40 -6.28
CA LEU A 52 0.02 -0.62 -6.51
C LEU A 52 -0.84 -0.29 -7.73
N ALA A 53 -1.33 0.94 -7.85
CA ALA A 53 -2.09 1.38 -9.02
C ALA A 53 -1.28 1.25 -10.33
N SER A 54 0.02 1.58 -10.30
CA SER A 54 0.90 1.41 -11.45
C SER A 54 1.10 -0.07 -11.82
N ALA A 55 1.24 -0.94 -10.82
CA ALA A 55 1.37 -2.38 -11.04
C ALA A 55 0.08 -2.98 -11.61
N GLU A 56 -1.08 -2.62 -11.05
CA GLU A 56 -2.40 -3.05 -11.53
C GLU A 56 -2.62 -2.64 -12.99
N GLN A 57 -2.33 -1.38 -13.34
CA GLN A 57 -2.43 -0.91 -14.71
C GLN A 57 -1.53 -1.72 -15.66
N LYS A 58 -0.30 -2.03 -15.23
CA LYS A 58 0.63 -2.81 -16.03
C LYS A 58 0.12 -4.24 -16.26
N VAL A 59 -0.44 -4.88 -15.23
CA VAL A 59 -1.07 -6.21 -15.35
C VAL A 59 -2.24 -6.15 -16.33
N LYS A 60 -3.10 -5.13 -16.23
CA LYS A 60 -4.24 -4.95 -17.12
C LYS A 60 -3.83 -4.86 -18.58
N VAL A 61 -2.84 -4.02 -18.90
CA VAL A 61 -2.30 -3.89 -20.27
C VAL A 61 -1.76 -5.23 -20.80
N LEU A 62 -1.03 -5.98 -19.98
CA LEU A 62 -0.49 -7.29 -20.38
C LEU A 62 -1.60 -8.34 -20.61
N MET A 63 -2.69 -8.29 -19.85
CA MET A 63 -3.87 -9.14 -20.04
C MET A 63 -4.62 -8.79 -21.33
N GLU A 64 -4.76 -7.50 -21.63
CA GLU A 64 -5.34 -7.01 -22.90
C GLU A 64 -4.50 -7.43 -24.10
N GLU A 65 -3.17 -7.32 -24.03
CA GLU A 65 -2.23 -7.72 -25.10
C GLU A 65 -2.21 -9.24 -25.33
N SER A 66 -2.42 -10.05 -24.29
CA SER A 66 -2.45 -11.52 -24.38
C SER A 66 -3.81 -12.09 -24.79
N GLY A 67 -4.79 -11.25 -25.11
CA GLY A 67 -6.10 -11.64 -25.63
C GLY A 67 -6.97 -12.44 -24.66
N THR A 68 -6.58 -12.52 -23.37
CA THR A 68 -7.29 -13.27 -22.34
C THR A 68 -7.91 -12.29 -21.35
N ILE A 69 -9.13 -11.82 -21.63
CA ILE A 69 -9.92 -11.03 -20.68
C ILE A 69 -11.03 -11.91 -20.11
N ARG A 70 -10.93 -12.22 -18.81
CA ARG A 70 -12.08 -12.53 -17.96
C ARG A 70 -11.84 -11.83 -16.63
N GLU A 71 -12.43 -10.65 -16.49
CA GLU A 71 -12.61 -10.02 -15.18
C GLU A 71 -13.64 -10.88 -14.43
N LEU A 72 -13.18 -11.66 -13.47
CA LEU A 72 -14.05 -12.24 -12.45
C LEU A 72 -14.16 -11.22 -11.32
N PRO A 73 -15.36 -11.01 -10.75
CA PRO A 73 -15.50 -10.19 -9.55
C PRO A 73 -14.57 -10.71 -8.46
N PHE A 74 -13.84 -9.80 -7.81
CA PHE A 74 -13.12 -10.12 -6.59
C PHE A 74 -14.14 -10.15 -5.46
N ASP A 75 -14.67 -11.35 -5.17
CA ASP A 75 -15.56 -11.56 -4.03
C ASP A 75 -14.74 -11.48 -2.73
N ALA A 76 -14.60 -10.25 -2.22
CA ALA A 76 -14.01 -9.99 -0.90
C ALA A 76 -14.97 -10.34 0.26
N ASP A 77 -16.07 -11.06 -0.01
CA ASP A 77 -17.16 -11.34 0.93
C ASP A 77 -17.66 -12.80 0.84
N GLU A 78 -16.78 -13.78 0.65
CA GLU A 78 -17.10 -15.17 1.05
C GLU A 78 -16.75 -15.37 2.54
N GLY A 79 -17.34 -14.51 3.37
CA GLY A 79 -17.36 -14.61 4.82
C GLY A 79 -18.72 -15.10 5.30
N ASN A 80 -18.79 -16.41 5.56
CA ASN A 80 -19.72 -17.12 6.45
C ASN A 80 -20.77 -18.04 5.77
N PRO A 81 -20.59 -19.38 5.81
CA PRO A 81 -21.70 -20.31 5.60
C PRO A 81 -22.60 -20.33 6.85
N GLU A 82 -23.89 -20.60 6.62
CA GLU A 82 -24.93 -20.90 7.63
C GLU A 82 -25.48 -19.72 8.44
N GLU A 83 -26.70 -19.27 8.10
CA GLU A 83 -27.92 -19.44 8.92
C GLU A 83 -29.11 -18.86 8.16
N ASP A 84 -30.13 -19.66 7.82
CA ASP A 84 -31.55 -19.25 7.91
C ASP A 84 -32.49 -20.41 7.52
N ALA A 85 -33.07 -21.01 8.59
CA ALA A 85 -34.35 -21.70 8.74
C ALA A 85 -34.72 -22.91 7.86
#